data_AF-A0AAQ3KXD3-F1
#
_entry.id   AF-A0AAQ3KXD3-F1
#
_cell.length_a   1.000
_cell.length_b   1.000
_cell.length_c   1.000
_cell.angle_alpha   90.00
_cell.angle_beta   90.00
_cell.angle_gamma   90.00
#
_symmetry.space_group_name_H-M   'P 1'
#
loop_
_entity.id
_entity.type
_entity.pdbx_description
1 polymer ?
#
loop_
_entity_poly.entity_id
_entity_poly.type
_entity_poly.pdbx_seq_one_letter_code
_entity_poly.pdbx_strand_id
1 'polypeptide(L)'
;MIERILDKISPRSFILSGKFFHMRCCAHILNLIVNDGLSIISDAIEKVRESVHYWTATPKREEKFMETCGQLNISYDKKLILDCKTRWNSTFLMFDVAILYKDVFGRLVQREPQYKSLPSEYDWEMAKEICHRLELFYGVIELFSSTLYPTSNVYFSKICEVRIALRGWRNDPNIIIQQMATTMIAKFDKYWGVITE
;
A
#
# COMPACT_ATOMS: atom_id res chain seq x y z
N MET A 1 1.88 -37.46 10.90
CA MET A 1 1.64 -36.20 10.15
C MET A 1 2.90 -35.35 10.08
N ILE A 2 3.61 -35.12 11.20
CA ILE A 2 4.88 -34.38 11.25
C ILE A 2 5.98 -35.02 10.38
N GLU A 3 6.18 -36.34 10.46
CA GLU A 3 7.20 -37.05 9.67
C GLU A 3 7.02 -36.90 8.14
N ARG A 4 5.78 -36.87 7.65
CA ARG A 4 5.47 -36.66 6.22
C ARG A 4 5.76 -35.24 5.73
N ILE A 5 5.90 -34.28 6.65
CA ILE A 5 6.18 -32.88 6.34
C ILE A 5 7.70 -32.63 6.35
N LEU A 6 8.47 -33.38 7.16
CA LEU A 6 9.93 -33.21 7.27
C LEU A 6 10.63 -33.39 5.92
N ASP A 7 10.25 -34.40 5.13
CA ASP A 7 10.82 -34.64 3.80
C ASP A 7 10.47 -33.54 2.78
N LYS A 8 9.45 -32.72 3.08
CA LYS A 8 9.03 -31.57 2.25
C LYS A 8 9.59 -30.24 2.75
N ILE A 9 10.23 -30.21 3.92
CA ILE A 9 10.83 -29.01 4.47
C ILE A 9 12.31 -28.98 4.08
N SER A 10 12.75 -27.86 3.49
CA SER A 10 14.15 -27.67 3.17
C SER A 10 15.02 -27.74 4.43
N PRO A 11 16.13 -28.51 4.44
CA PRO A 11 17.07 -28.54 5.57
C PRO A 11 17.59 -27.14 5.98
N ARG A 12 17.59 -26.18 5.04
CA ARG A 12 17.98 -24.77 5.29
C ARG A 12 17.02 -24.02 6.21
N SER A 13 15.79 -24.51 6.39
CA SER A 13 14.83 -23.94 7.33
C SER A 13 15.10 -24.36 8.77
N PHE A 14 15.96 -25.36 9.01
CA PHE A 14 16.33 -25.78 10.35
C PHE A 14 17.62 -25.09 10.81
N ILE A 15 17.62 -24.55 12.03
CA ILE A 15 18.75 -23.85 12.65
C ILE A 15 19.21 -24.64 13.88
N LEU A 16 20.51 -24.56 14.20
CA LEU A 16 21.14 -25.26 15.32
C LEU A 16 20.81 -26.77 15.35
N SER A 17 21.14 -27.45 14.25
CA SER A 17 20.94 -28.91 14.11
C SER A 17 19.50 -29.36 14.31
N GLY A 18 18.52 -28.58 13.83
CA GLY A 18 17.10 -28.94 13.96
C GLY A 18 16.41 -28.46 15.23
N LYS A 19 17.14 -27.77 16.13
CA LYS A 19 16.54 -27.23 17.37
C LYS A 19 15.54 -26.11 17.11
N PHE A 20 15.70 -25.37 16.00
CA PHE A 20 14.80 -24.28 15.63
C PHE A 20 14.37 -24.40 14.17
N PHE A 21 13.17 -23.89 13.88
CA PHE A 21 12.61 -23.82 12.54
C PHE A 21 12.39 -22.35 12.16
N HIS A 22 13.06 -21.90 11.11
CA HIS A 22 12.94 -20.55 10.58
C HIS A 22 12.04 -20.54 9.35
N MET A 23 10.96 -19.77 9.46
CA MET A 23 10.03 -19.49 8.38
C MET A 23 9.95 -17.99 8.13
N ARG A 24 9.84 -17.60 6.86
CA ARG A 24 9.67 -16.20 6.50
C ARG A 24 8.25 -15.74 6.81
N CYS A 25 8.11 -14.54 7.34
CA CYS A 25 6.81 -13.93 7.59
C CYS A 25 6.14 -13.53 6.27
N CYS A 26 4.89 -13.96 6.07
CA CYS A 26 4.12 -13.60 4.88
C CYS A 26 3.91 -12.10 4.75
N ALA A 27 3.48 -11.44 5.83
CA ALA A 27 3.25 -10.01 5.84
C ALA A 27 4.52 -9.25 5.42
N HIS A 28 5.70 -9.72 5.87
CA HIS A 28 6.97 -9.16 5.43
C HIS A 28 7.21 -9.33 3.93
N ILE A 29 6.94 -10.50 3.35
CA ILE A 29 7.10 -10.72 1.90
C ILE A 29 6.12 -9.84 1.10
N LEU A 30 4.85 -9.75 1.52
CA LEU A 30 3.87 -8.89 0.88
C LEU A 30 4.28 -7.42 0.96
N ASN A 31 4.83 -6.96 2.09
CA ASN A 31 5.39 -5.60 2.20
C ASN A 31 6.48 -5.35 1.15
N LEU A 32 7.38 -6.32 0.93
CA LEU A 32 8.43 -6.19 -0.09
C LEU A 32 7.85 -6.11 -1.51
N ILE A 33 6.81 -6.89 -1.79
CA ILE A 33 6.14 -6.88 -3.10
C ILE A 33 5.46 -5.53 -3.34
N VAL A 34 4.71 -5.03 -2.36
CA VAL A 34 4.04 -3.72 -2.48
C VAL A 34 5.06 -2.60 -2.65
N ASN A 35 6.15 -2.59 -1.87
CA ASN A 35 7.18 -1.57 -2.00
C ASN A 35 7.85 -1.57 -3.39
N ASP A 36 8.15 -2.75 -3.94
CA ASP A 36 8.67 -2.87 -5.31
C ASP A 36 7.67 -2.28 -6.33
N GLY A 37 6.37 -2.50 -6.15
CA GLY A 37 5.31 -1.89 -6.97
C GLY A 37 5.23 -0.36 -6.83
N LEU A 38 5.21 0.15 -5.59
CA LEU A 38 5.15 1.59 -5.31
C LEU A 38 6.35 2.37 -5.87
N SER A 39 7.50 1.70 -6.07
CA SER A 39 8.66 2.34 -6.68
C SER A 39 8.42 2.83 -8.12
N ILE A 40 7.45 2.24 -8.84
CA ILE A 40 7.10 2.62 -10.22
C ILE A 40 6.34 3.95 -10.28
N ILE A 41 5.73 4.34 -9.16
CA ILE A 41 4.78 5.46 -9.03
C ILE A 41 5.21 6.45 -7.95
N SER A 42 6.51 6.45 -7.63
CA SER A 42 7.11 7.30 -6.58
C SER A 42 6.77 8.77 -6.75
N ASP A 43 6.67 9.23 -8.00
CA ASP A 43 6.46 10.64 -8.32
C ASP A 43 5.05 11.11 -7.98
N ALA A 44 4.03 10.31 -8.30
CA ALA A 44 2.65 10.61 -7.93
C ALA A 44 2.48 10.57 -6.40
N ILE A 45 3.11 9.60 -5.74
CA ILE A 45 3.14 9.51 -4.28
C ILE A 45 3.79 10.76 -3.67
N GLU A 46 4.94 11.20 -4.19
CA GLU A 46 5.62 12.37 -3.63
C GLU A 46 4.80 13.65 -3.76
N LYS A 47 4.15 13.89 -4.90
CA LYS A 47 3.33 15.10 -5.07
C LYS A 47 2.19 15.19 -4.07
N VAL A 48 1.48 14.08 -3.85
CA VAL A 48 0.42 14.02 -2.82
C VAL A 48 1.03 14.17 -1.43
N ARG A 49 2.16 13.50 -1.16
CA ARG A 49 2.87 13.59 0.12
C ARG A 49 3.28 15.03 0.43
N GLU A 50 3.87 15.74 -0.52
CA GLU A 50 4.29 17.13 -0.37
C GLU A 50 3.10 18.06 -0.08
N SER A 51 1.96 17.80 -0.73
CA SER A 51 0.72 18.51 -0.45
C SER A 51 0.19 18.27 0.95
N VAL A 52 0.10 17.00 1.36
CA VAL A 52 -0.34 16.63 2.71
C VAL A 52 0.61 17.24 3.74
N HIS A 53 1.92 17.04 3.57
CA HIS A 53 2.96 17.59 4.44
C HIS A 53 2.81 19.11 4.60
N TYR A 54 2.58 19.85 3.52
CA TYR A 54 2.42 21.30 3.58
C TYR A 54 1.28 21.69 4.52
N TRP A 55 0.11 21.06 4.39
CA TRP A 55 -1.10 21.40 5.13
C TRP A 55 -1.14 20.84 6.55
N THR A 56 -0.38 19.78 6.84
CA THR A 56 -0.24 19.23 8.19
C THR A 56 0.96 19.79 8.96
N ALA A 57 1.82 20.59 8.34
CA ALA A 57 3.07 21.05 8.96
C ALA A 57 2.88 21.96 10.18
N THR A 58 1.78 22.72 10.26
CA THR A 58 1.52 23.63 11.38
C THR A 58 0.03 23.66 11.76
N PRO A 59 -0.31 23.92 13.03
CA PRO A 59 -1.70 24.04 13.48
C PRO A 59 -2.49 25.09 12.69
N LYS A 60 -1.85 26.21 12.34
CA LYS A 60 -2.47 27.29 11.56
C LYS A 60 -2.86 26.85 10.14
N ARG A 61 -2.03 26.02 9.50
CA ARG A 61 -2.34 25.48 8.17
C ARG A 61 -3.45 24.43 8.26
N GLU A 62 -3.42 23.60 9.29
CA GLU A 62 -4.48 22.63 9.56
C GLU A 62 -5.84 23.31 9.80
N GLU A 63 -5.87 24.39 10.60
CA GLU A 63 -7.07 25.21 10.83
C GLU A 63 -7.61 25.79 9.52
N LYS A 64 -6.75 26.36 8.67
CA LYS A 64 -7.13 26.89 7.36
C LYS A 64 -7.66 25.79 6.42
N PHE A 65 -7.12 24.57 6.53
CA PHE A 65 -7.61 23.41 5.78
C PHE A 65 -9.03 23.04 6.23
N MET A 66 -9.27 22.93 7.54
CA MET A 66 -10.59 22.64 8.11
C MET A 66 -11.62 23.73 7.77
N GLU A 67 -11.24 25.00 7.87
CA GLU A 67 -12.10 26.13 7.47
C GLU A 67 -12.52 26.01 6.00
N THR A 68 -11.57 25.65 5.13
CA THR A 68 -11.85 25.48 3.69
C THR A 68 -12.74 24.27 3.42
N CYS A 69 -12.62 23.18 4.20
CA CYS A 69 -13.56 22.06 4.15
C CYS A 69 -14.99 22.54 4.43
N GLY A 70 -15.18 23.31 5.51
CA GLY A 70 -16.48 23.88 5.89
C GLY A 70 -17.07 24.79 4.81
N GLN A 71 -16.25 25.62 4.17
CA GLN A 71 -16.70 26.51 3.10
C GLN A 71 -17.10 25.78 1.81
N LEU A 72 -16.59 24.57 1.58
CA LEU A 72 -16.96 23.70 0.46
C LEU A 72 -18.09 22.72 0.84
N ASN A 73 -18.63 22.77 2.06
CA ASN A 73 -19.56 21.79 2.62
C ASN A 73 -19.02 20.35 2.56
N ILE A 74 -17.71 20.18 2.71
CA ILE A 74 -17.05 18.87 2.82
C ILE A 74 -16.85 18.57 4.31
N SER A 75 -17.38 17.42 4.76
CA SER A 75 -17.21 16.99 6.15
C SER A 75 -15.75 16.67 6.45
N TYR A 76 -15.23 17.15 7.59
CA TYR A 76 -13.87 16.88 8.04
C TYR A 76 -13.87 15.79 9.12
N ASP A 77 -14.24 14.58 8.74
CA ASP A 77 -14.35 13.43 9.67
C ASP A 77 -13.01 12.71 9.86
N LYS A 78 -12.11 12.81 8.88
CA LYS A 78 -10.78 12.17 8.89
C LYS A 78 -9.68 13.22 8.81
N LYS A 79 -8.83 13.30 9.82
CA LYS A 79 -7.66 14.19 9.78
C LYS A 79 -6.67 13.76 8.69
N LEU A 80 -6.07 14.71 7.96
CA LEU A 80 -4.98 14.43 7.02
C LEU A 80 -3.80 13.72 7.72
N ILE A 81 -3.27 12.66 7.09
CA ILE A 81 -2.19 11.83 7.67
C ILE A 81 -1.01 11.85 6.71
N LEU A 82 0.14 12.33 7.18
CA LEU A 82 1.39 12.19 6.46
C LEU A 82 1.91 10.75 6.58
N ASP A 83 2.33 10.17 5.46
CA ASP A 83 2.87 8.82 5.46
C ASP A 83 4.30 8.73 6.04
N CYS A 84 4.71 7.49 6.30
CA CYS A 84 6.07 7.10 6.58
C CYS A 84 6.65 6.45 5.31
N LYS A 85 7.66 7.08 4.69
CA LYS A 85 8.23 6.65 3.40
C LYS A 85 8.68 5.18 3.34
N THR A 86 9.00 4.57 4.48
CA THR A 86 9.44 3.17 4.56
C THR A 86 8.30 2.16 4.81
N ARG A 87 7.06 2.63 4.98
CA ARG A 87 5.89 1.81 5.33
C ARG A 87 4.73 2.07 4.38
N TRP A 88 4.59 1.22 3.37
CA TRP A 88 3.53 1.32 2.37
C TRP A 88 2.10 1.43 2.98
N ASN A 89 1.82 0.76 4.10
CA ASN A 89 0.52 0.87 4.81
C ASN A 89 0.16 2.32 5.13
N SER A 90 1.15 3.13 5.51
CA SER A 90 0.92 4.54 5.81
C SER A 90 0.73 5.38 4.55
N THR A 91 1.35 4.99 3.42
CA THR A 91 1.08 5.61 2.11
C THR A 91 -0.34 5.31 1.65
N PHE A 92 -0.83 4.07 1.86
CA PHE A 92 -2.22 3.72 1.63
C PHE A 92 -3.18 4.60 2.44
N LEU A 93 -2.95 4.71 3.76
CA LEU A 93 -3.79 5.55 4.64
C LEU A 93 -3.73 7.04 4.27
N MET A 94 -2.57 7.55 3.85
CA MET A 94 -2.44 8.93 3.34
C MET A 94 -3.32 9.13 2.10
N PHE A 95 -3.31 8.20 1.15
CA PHE A 95 -4.17 8.27 -0.04
C PHE A 95 -5.66 8.16 0.32
N ASP A 96 -6.05 7.17 1.13
CA ASP A 96 -7.44 6.96 1.56
C ASP A 96 -8.08 8.24 2.14
N VAL A 97 -7.28 9.03 2.85
CA VAL A 97 -7.74 10.31 3.41
C VAL A 97 -7.59 11.48 2.43
N ALA A 98 -6.42 11.64 1.79
CA ALA A 98 -6.14 12.81 0.96
C ALA A 98 -7.08 12.92 -0.24
N ILE A 99 -7.47 11.79 -0.83
CA ILE A 99 -8.38 11.75 -1.99
C ILE A 99 -9.76 12.35 -1.64
N LEU A 100 -10.25 12.16 -0.42
CA LEU A 100 -11.53 12.73 0.04
C LEU A 100 -11.55 14.26 0.01
N TYR A 101 -10.37 14.87 0.11
CA TYR A 101 -10.22 16.32 0.20
C TYR A 101 -9.59 16.93 -1.05
N LYS A 102 -9.58 16.22 -2.20
CA LYS A 102 -9.03 16.70 -3.47
C LYS A 102 -9.46 18.13 -3.81
N ASP A 103 -10.75 18.42 -3.71
CA ASP A 103 -11.33 19.74 -4.01
C ASP A 103 -10.86 20.83 -3.02
N VAL A 104 -10.61 20.45 -1.77
CA VAL A 104 -10.08 21.36 -0.73
C VAL A 104 -8.67 21.81 -1.12
N PHE A 105 -7.80 20.89 -1.54
CA PHE A 105 -6.46 21.25 -2.04
C PHE A 105 -6.56 22.20 -3.25
N GLY A 106 -7.48 21.93 -4.17
CA GLY A 106 -7.75 22.78 -5.34
C GLY A 106 -8.21 24.19 -4.96
N ARG A 107 -9.02 24.35 -3.90
CA ARG A 107 -9.43 25.67 -3.40
C ARG A 107 -8.29 26.40 -2.68
N LEU A 108 -7.47 25.67 -1.95
CA LEU A 108 -6.40 26.23 -1.14
C LEU A 108 -5.25 26.82 -1.96
N VAL A 109 -4.94 26.27 -3.14
CA VAL A 109 -3.89 26.83 -4.03
C VAL A 109 -4.20 28.28 -4.43
N GLN A 110 -5.48 28.63 -4.56
CA GLN A 110 -5.92 29.98 -4.92
C GLN A 110 -5.77 30.98 -3.75
N ARG A 111 -5.66 30.48 -2.51
CA ARG A 111 -5.72 31.27 -1.27
C ARG A 111 -4.41 31.31 -0.49
N GLU A 112 -3.45 30.48 -0.88
CA GLU A 112 -2.17 30.38 -0.19
C GLU A 112 -1.03 30.43 -1.21
N PRO A 113 -0.47 31.62 -1.50
CA PRO A 113 0.59 31.78 -2.50
C PRO A 113 1.85 30.95 -2.22
N GLN A 114 2.06 30.55 -0.96
CA GLN A 114 3.18 29.71 -0.55
C GLN A 114 2.95 28.21 -0.85
N TYR A 115 1.71 27.79 -1.09
CA TYR A 115 1.37 26.42 -1.43
C TYR A 115 1.59 26.18 -2.93
N LYS A 116 2.69 25.49 -3.26
CA LYS A 116 3.13 25.25 -4.65
C LYS A 116 3.08 23.79 -5.08
N SER A 117 2.72 22.87 -4.17
CA SER A 117 2.81 21.43 -4.37
C SER A 117 1.48 20.77 -4.75
N LEU A 118 0.55 21.50 -5.36
CA LEU A 118 -0.75 20.94 -5.77
C LEU A 118 -0.57 19.79 -6.78
N PRO A 119 -1.08 18.58 -6.53
CA PRO A 119 -1.01 17.49 -7.48
C PRO A 119 -1.93 17.78 -8.67
N SER A 120 -1.52 17.36 -9.86
CA SER A 120 -2.35 17.50 -11.06
C SER A 120 -3.53 16.53 -11.04
N GLU A 121 -4.50 16.75 -11.92
CA GLU A 121 -5.63 15.84 -12.09
C GLU A 121 -5.17 14.40 -12.37
N TYR A 122 -4.15 14.25 -13.21
CA TYR A 122 -3.52 12.97 -13.50
C TYR A 122 -2.92 12.31 -12.26
N ASP A 123 -2.27 13.09 -11.38
CA ASP A 123 -1.68 12.56 -10.15
C ASP A 123 -2.76 12.08 -9.17
N TRP A 124 -3.89 12.78 -9.10
CA TRP A 124 -5.05 12.37 -8.29
C TRP A 124 -5.71 11.09 -8.79
N GLU A 125 -5.94 10.98 -10.10
CA GLU A 125 -6.48 9.76 -10.69
C GLU A 125 -5.53 8.58 -10.49
N MET A 126 -4.22 8.80 -10.65
CA MET A 126 -3.22 7.78 -10.35
C MET A 126 -3.26 7.38 -8.88
N ALA A 127 -3.28 8.33 -7.94
CA ALA A 127 -3.34 8.04 -6.51
C ALA A 127 -4.59 7.24 -6.13
N LYS A 128 -5.76 7.54 -6.73
CA LYS A 128 -7.00 6.81 -6.54
C LYS A 128 -6.92 5.38 -7.05
N GLU A 129 -6.37 5.21 -8.25
CA GLU A 129 -6.18 3.92 -8.91
C GLU A 129 -5.23 3.01 -8.10
N ILE A 130 -4.18 3.60 -7.53
CA ILE A 130 -3.23 2.92 -6.64
C ILE A 130 -3.91 2.57 -5.30
N CYS A 131 -4.60 3.53 -4.68
CA CYS A 131 -5.27 3.33 -3.41
C CYS A 131 -6.20 2.13 -3.47
N HIS A 132 -7.02 2.04 -4.52
CA HIS A 132 -7.93 0.91 -4.75
C HIS A 132 -7.19 -0.44 -4.86
N ARG A 133 -6.05 -0.49 -5.54
CA ARG A 133 -5.24 -1.74 -5.64
C ARG A 133 -4.59 -2.12 -4.30
N LEU A 134 -4.17 -1.13 -3.53
CA LEU A 134 -3.54 -1.34 -2.23
C LEU A 134 -4.52 -1.87 -1.17
N GLU A 135 -5.83 -1.60 -1.30
CA GLU A 135 -6.87 -2.14 -0.40
C GLU A 135 -6.78 -3.67 -0.27
N LEU A 136 -6.55 -4.37 -1.38
CA LEU A 136 -6.38 -5.83 -1.38
C LEU A 136 -5.22 -6.25 -0.46
N PHE A 137 -4.06 -5.61 -0.62
CA PHE A 137 -2.89 -5.92 0.21
C PHE A 137 -3.10 -5.53 1.66
N TYR A 138 -3.83 -4.45 1.92
CA TYR A 138 -4.07 -3.93 3.26
C TYR A 138 -4.93 -4.92 4.04
N GLY A 139 -6.04 -5.37 3.45
CA GLY A 139 -6.89 -6.39 4.06
C GLY A 139 -6.16 -7.73 4.27
N VAL A 140 -5.34 -8.17 3.32
CA VAL A 140 -4.56 -9.41 3.48
C VAL A 140 -3.52 -9.29 4.61
N ILE A 141 -2.82 -8.16 4.71
CA ILE A 141 -1.82 -7.94 5.75
C ILE A 141 -2.47 -7.75 7.12
N GLU A 142 -3.60 -7.05 7.21
CA GLU A 142 -4.37 -6.91 8.44
C GLU A 142 -4.82 -8.29 8.95
N LEU A 143 -5.36 -9.12 8.06
CA LEU A 143 -5.72 -10.51 8.36
C LEU A 143 -4.52 -11.31 8.89
N PHE A 144 -3.36 -11.23 8.24
CA PHE A 144 -2.15 -11.94 8.67
C PHE A 144 -1.48 -11.36 9.92
N SER A 145 -1.79 -10.11 10.26
CA SER A 145 -1.27 -9.44 11.46
C SER A 145 -2.17 -9.66 12.69
N SER A 146 -3.35 -10.25 12.50
CA SER A 146 -4.23 -10.65 13.61
C SER A 146 -3.54 -11.67 14.51
N THR A 147 -3.60 -11.44 15.81
CA THR A 147 -3.11 -12.36 16.86
C THR A 147 -4.23 -13.14 17.55
N LEU A 148 -5.49 -12.84 17.20
CA LEU A 148 -6.67 -13.40 17.88
C LEU A 148 -7.03 -14.82 17.40
N TYR A 149 -6.53 -15.24 16.25
CA TYR A 149 -6.81 -16.56 15.68
C TYR A 149 -5.67 -17.04 14.78
N PRO A 150 -5.50 -18.37 14.59
CA PRO A 150 -4.55 -18.90 13.63
C PRO A 150 -4.89 -18.48 12.20
N THR A 151 -3.90 -17.99 11.45
CA THR A 151 -4.07 -17.51 10.06
C THR A 151 -3.52 -18.49 9.02
N SER A 152 -2.88 -19.58 9.46
CA SER A 152 -2.21 -20.53 8.57
C SER A 152 -3.16 -21.24 7.61
N ASN A 153 -4.43 -21.46 7.99
CA ASN A 153 -5.45 -22.10 7.16
C ASN A 153 -5.96 -21.19 6.02
N VAL A 154 -5.94 -19.86 6.21
CA VAL A 154 -6.38 -18.89 5.20
C VAL A 154 -5.24 -18.37 4.31
N TYR A 155 -4.00 -18.68 4.69
CA TYR A 155 -2.78 -18.25 4.01
C TYR A 155 -2.80 -18.50 2.50
N PHE A 156 -2.99 -19.75 2.09
CA PHE A 156 -2.90 -20.14 0.68
C PHE A 156 -3.94 -19.42 -0.17
N SER A 157 -5.20 -19.39 0.30
CA SER A 157 -6.30 -18.71 -0.39
C SER A 157 -5.99 -17.24 -0.65
N LYS A 158 -5.45 -16.53 0.35
CA LYS A 158 -5.15 -15.10 0.25
C LYS A 158 -3.95 -14.81 -0.66
N ILE A 159 -2.95 -15.69 -0.66
CA ILE A 159 -1.82 -15.59 -1.59
C ILE A 159 -2.26 -15.84 -3.04
N CYS A 160 -3.17 -16.80 -3.28
CA CYS A 160 -3.76 -17.02 -4.60
C CYS A 160 -4.58 -15.80 -5.05
N GLU A 161 -5.38 -15.20 -4.17
CA GLU A 161 -6.15 -13.98 -4.44
C GLU A 161 -5.23 -12.83 -4.91
N VAL A 162 -4.13 -12.59 -4.18
CA VAL A 162 -3.09 -11.62 -4.59
C VAL A 162 -2.49 -11.96 -5.96
N ARG A 163 -2.16 -13.23 -6.21
CA ARG A 163 -1.59 -13.66 -7.50
C ARG A 163 -2.55 -13.43 -8.66
N ILE A 164 -3.83 -13.75 -8.48
CA ILE A 164 -4.87 -13.55 -9.50
C ILE A 164 -5.04 -12.07 -9.79
N ALA A 165 -5.13 -11.24 -8.76
CA ALA A 165 -5.24 -9.78 -8.92
C ALA A 165 -4.04 -9.21 -9.69
N LEU A 166 -2.82 -9.55 -9.29
CA LEU A 166 -1.60 -9.11 -9.97
C LEU A 166 -1.57 -9.51 -11.45
N ARG A 167 -1.96 -10.75 -11.78
CA ARG A 167 -2.05 -11.22 -13.17
C ARG A 167 -3.10 -10.44 -13.96
N GLY A 168 -4.23 -10.09 -13.34
CA GLY A 168 -5.24 -9.22 -13.92
C GLY A 168 -4.68 -7.84 -14.26
N TRP A 169 -3.98 -7.21 -13.31
CA TRP A 169 -3.38 -5.87 -13.47
C TRP A 169 -2.30 -5.82 -14.55
N ARG A 170 -1.67 -6.95 -14.89
CA ARG A 170 -0.71 -7.02 -16.00
C ARG A 170 -1.35 -6.76 -17.37
N ASN A 171 -2.66 -6.95 -17.49
CA ASN A 171 -3.42 -6.71 -18.72
C ASN A 171 -4.23 -5.40 -18.66
N ASP A 172 -3.97 -4.55 -17.66
CA ASP A 172 -4.68 -3.29 -17.45
C ASP A 172 -4.41 -2.30 -18.61
N PRO A 173 -5.39 -1.50 -19.08
CA PRO A 173 -5.14 -0.50 -20.11
C PRO A 173 -4.05 0.54 -19.73
N ASN A 174 -3.88 0.80 -18.43
CA ASN A 174 -2.88 1.74 -17.94
C ASN A 174 -1.49 1.10 -17.88
N ILE A 175 -0.57 1.59 -18.72
CA ILE A 175 0.81 1.07 -18.81
C ILE A 175 1.58 1.14 -17.48
N ILE A 176 1.31 2.14 -16.64
CA ILE A 176 1.97 2.27 -15.33
C ILE A 176 1.50 1.15 -14.40
N ILE A 177 0.22 0.80 -14.45
CA ILE A 177 -0.32 -0.33 -13.69
C ILE A 177 0.27 -1.65 -14.20
N GLN A 178 0.40 -1.82 -15.51
CA GLN A 178 1.05 -3.02 -16.06
C GLN A 178 2.51 -3.15 -15.59
N GLN A 179 3.26 -2.05 -15.57
CA GLN A 179 4.64 -2.01 -15.08
C GLN A 179 4.71 -2.31 -13.58
N MET A 180 3.84 -1.70 -12.78
CA MET A 180 3.71 -1.98 -11.35
C MET A 180 3.43 -3.48 -11.12
N ALA A 181 2.43 -4.03 -11.81
CA ALA A 181 2.06 -5.43 -11.72
C ALA A 181 3.21 -6.36 -12.13
N THR A 182 3.92 -6.04 -13.22
CA THR A 182 5.07 -6.82 -13.69
C THR A 182 6.18 -6.90 -12.63
N THR A 183 6.52 -5.76 -12.02
CA THR A 183 7.53 -5.70 -10.96
C THR A 183 7.07 -6.48 -9.72
N MET A 184 5.81 -6.31 -9.31
CA MET A 184 5.24 -7.03 -8.17
C MET A 184 5.18 -8.55 -8.41
N ILE A 185 4.82 -9.01 -9.61
CA ILE A 185 4.82 -10.42 -10.00
C ILE A 185 6.24 -10.97 -9.97
N ALA A 186 7.23 -10.26 -10.54
CA ALA A 186 8.61 -10.70 -10.53
C ALA A 186 9.14 -10.86 -9.09
N LYS A 187 8.72 -9.99 -8.16
CA LYS A 187 9.03 -10.13 -6.73
C LYS A 187 8.26 -11.29 -6.10
N PHE A 188 6.97 -11.44 -6.40
CA PHE A 188 6.12 -12.53 -5.93
C PHE A 188 6.70 -13.91 -6.30
N ASP A 189 7.10 -14.09 -7.56
CA ASP A 189 7.59 -15.37 -8.09
C ASP A 189 8.94 -15.78 -7.46
N LYS A 190 9.75 -14.84 -6.96
CA LYS A 190 10.96 -15.16 -6.17
C LYS A 190 10.66 -15.90 -4.87
N TYR A 191 9.46 -15.74 -4.31
CA TYR A 191 9.05 -16.40 -3.07
C TYR A 191 8.08 -17.57 -3.32
N TRP A 192 7.20 -17.44 -4.30
CA TRP A 192 6.10 -18.38 -4.54
C TRP A 192 6.05 -18.98 -5.95
N GLY A 193 7.02 -18.68 -6.82
CA GLY A 193 7.07 -19.22 -8.19
C GLY A 193 7.34 -20.72 -8.26
N VAL A 194 7.76 -21.33 -7.15
CA VAL A 194 7.96 -22.79 -7.02
C VAL A 194 6.64 -23.53 -6.77
N ILE A 195 5.56 -22.82 -6.44
CA ILE A 195 4.22 -23.39 -6.29
C ILE A 195 3.58 -23.40 -7.68
N THR A 196 3.87 -24.44 -8.44
CA THR A 196 3.11 -24.78 -9.66
C THR A 196 1.85 -25.53 -9.26
N GLU A 197 0.72 -25.13 -9.84
CA GLU A 197 -0.56 -25.85 -9.75
C GLU A 197 -0.43 -27.32 -10.19
#